data_AF-A0A955BN11-F1
#
_entry.id   AF-A0A955BN11-F1
#
_cell.length_a   1.000
_cell.length_b   1.000
_cell.length_c   1.000
_cell.angle_alpha   90.00
_cell.angle_beta   90.00
_cell.angle_gamma   90.00
#
_symmetry.space_group_name_H-M   'P 1'
#
loop_
_entity.id
_entity.type
_entity.pdbx_description
1 polymer ?
#
loop_
_entity_poly.entity_id
_entity_poly.type
_entity_poly.pdbx_seq_one_letter_code
_entity_poly.pdbx_strand_id
1 'polypeptide(L)'
;MKPYLTPRQLEIVRLVSLGCTNEEIASILDISPSTVDNHKTRAMSVLGTDKAVLLTRLALKYRFTSMKDQLTKAEIRKSGRKNDGWNG
;
A
#
# COMPACT_ATOMS: atom_id res chain seq x y z
N MET A 1 18.49 6.01 -9.10
CA MET A 1 17.33 6.86 -9.42
C MET A 1 16.07 6.30 -8.75
N LYS A 2 15.18 7.15 -8.22
CA LYS A 2 13.91 6.73 -7.62
C LYS A 2 12.87 6.55 -8.76
N PRO A 3 12.19 5.40 -8.88
CA PRO A 3 11.15 5.21 -9.90
C PRO A 3 10.00 6.20 -9.71
N TYR A 4 9.40 6.65 -10.81
CA TYR A 4 8.24 7.53 -10.76
C TYR A 4 6.97 6.68 -10.65
N LEU A 5 6.23 6.84 -9.56
CA LEU A 5 4.90 6.29 -9.37
C LEU A 5 3.89 7.42 -9.45
N THR A 6 2.73 7.15 -10.03
CA THR A 6 1.61 8.10 -9.95
C THR A 6 1.14 8.24 -8.50
N PRO A 7 0.44 9.33 -8.14
CA PRO A 7 -0.06 9.51 -6.77
C PRO A 7 -0.84 8.29 -6.25
N ARG A 8 -1.73 7.73 -7.07
CA ARG A 8 -2.53 6.56 -6.70
C ARG A 8 -1.69 5.30 -6.52
N GLN A 9 -0.68 5.10 -7.35
CA GLN A 9 0.25 3.97 -7.19
C GLN A 9 1.06 4.11 -5.91
N LEU A 10 1.48 5.33 -5.56
CA LEU A 10 2.22 5.58 -4.32
C LEU A 10 1.38 5.28 -3.08
N GLU A 11 0.11 5.72 -3.06
CA GLU A 11 -0.83 5.39 -1.98
C GLU A 11 -1.01 3.88 -1.81
N ILE A 12 -1.20 3.15 -2.91
CA ILE A 12 -1.35 1.69 -2.88
C ILE A 12 -0.07 1.01 -2.42
N VAL A 13 1.09 1.41 -2.93
CA VAL A 13 2.38 0.85 -2.49
C VAL A 13 2.61 1.09 -1.01
N ARG A 14 2.28 2.27 -0.49
CA ARG A 14 2.32 2.57 0.95
C ARG A 14 1.41 1.61 1.72
N LEU A 15 0.13 1.52 1.37
CA LEU A 15 -0.84 0.72 2.12
C LEU A 15 -0.52 -0.78 2.06
N VAL A 16 -0.07 -1.32 0.91
CA VAL A 16 0.41 -2.72 0.82
C VAL A 16 1.64 -2.92 1.70
N SER A 17 2.54 -1.93 1.78
CA SER A 17 3.72 -2.01 2.66
C SER A 17 3.37 -1.99 4.14
N LEU A 18 2.22 -1.41 4.50
CA LEU A 18 1.60 -1.46 5.83
C LEU A 18 0.76 -2.74 6.06
N GLY A 19 0.85 -3.69 5.13
CA GLY A 19 0.19 -4.99 5.22
C GLY A 19 -1.28 -4.98 4.82
N CYS A 20 -1.81 -3.91 4.22
CA CYS A 20 -3.21 -3.86 3.81
C CYS A 20 -3.53 -4.83 2.67
N THR A 21 -4.67 -5.52 2.77
CA THR A 21 -5.21 -6.33 1.67
C THR A 21 -5.83 -5.45 0.59
N ASN A 22 -6.10 -6.02 -0.59
CA ASN A 22 -6.75 -5.27 -1.68
C ASN A 22 -8.13 -4.73 -1.25
N GLU A 23 -8.87 -5.48 -0.43
CA GLU A 23 -10.19 -5.13 0.11
C GLU A 23 -10.09 -3.96 1.08
N GLU A 24 -9.13 -4.00 2.01
CA GLU A 24 -8.91 -2.92 2.97
C GLU A 24 -8.49 -1.62 2.27
N ILE A 25 -7.60 -1.72 1.29
CA ILE A 25 -7.16 -0.59 0.46
C ILE A 25 -8.33 -0.01 -0.33
N ALA A 26 -9.17 -0.87 -0.91
CA ALA A 26 -10.36 -0.47 -1.64
C ALA A 26 -11.31 0.35 -0.74
N SER A 27 -11.56 -0.11 0.49
CA SER A 27 -12.36 0.63 1.45
C SER A 27 -11.71 1.93 1.91
N ILE A 28 -10.39 1.96 2.11
CA ILE A 28 -9.66 3.19 2.48
C ILE A 28 -9.78 4.27 1.39
N LEU A 29 -9.55 3.87 0.13
CA LEU A 29 -9.46 4.76 -1.02
C LEU A 29 -10.79 4.98 -1.77
N ASP A 30 -11.86 4.31 -1.34
CA ASP A 30 -13.21 4.40 -1.93
C ASP A 30 -13.23 4.02 -3.42
N ILE A 31 -12.62 2.89 -3.76
CA ILE A 31 -12.53 2.32 -5.11
C ILE A 31 -12.77 0.81 -5.07
N SER A 32 -12.94 0.16 -6.23
CA SER A 32 -13.11 -1.30 -6.25
C SER A 32 -11.80 -2.05 -5.95
N PRO A 33 -11.85 -3.26 -5.35
CA PRO A 33 -10.68 -4.12 -5.17
C PRO A 33 -9.96 -4.45 -6.49
N SER A 34 -10.70 -4.57 -7.60
CA SER A 34 -10.12 -4.75 -8.93
C SER A 34 -9.34 -3.52 -9.41
N THR A 35 -9.80 -2.32 -9.06
CA THR A 35 -9.07 -1.07 -9.36
C THR A 35 -7.78 -0.98 -8.55
N VAL A 36 -7.83 -1.39 -7.27
CA VAL A 36 -6.63 -1.53 -6.43
C VAL A 36 -5.64 -2.49 -7.08
N ASP A 37 -6.09 -3.68 -7.47
CA ASP A 37 -5.22 -4.70 -8.05
C ASP A 37 -4.56 -4.25 -9.35
N ASN A 38 -5.32 -3.56 -10.21
CA ASN A 38 -4.81 -2.94 -11.43
C ASN A 38 -3.70 -1.92 -11.15
N HIS A 39 -3.90 -1.00 -10.20
CA HIS A 39 -2.88 -0.03 -9.84
C HIS A 39 -1.67 -0.68 -9.15
N LYS A 40 -1.89 -1.67 -8.28
CA LYS A 40 -0.84 -2.45 -7.62
C LYS A 40 0.05 -3.15 -8.65
N THR A 41 -0.55 -3.81 -9.63
CA THR A 41 0.15 -4.49 -10.74
C THR A 41 0.99 -3.51 -11.56
N ARG A 42 0.44 -2.33 -11.89
CA ARG A 42 1.20 -1.29 -12.61
C ARG A 42 2.36 -0.75 -11.76
N ALA A 43 2.16 -0.52 -10.47
CA ALA A 43 3.22 -0.06 -9.56
C ALA A 43 4.33 -1.12 -9.41
N MET A 44 3.94 -2.38 -9.26
CA MET A 44 4.81 -3.56 -9.22
C MET A 44 5.68 -3.68 -10.48
N SER A 45 5.09 -3.49 -11.66
CA SER A 45 5.83 -3.44 -12.93
C SER A 45 6.86 -2.31 -12.98
N VAL A 46 6.49 -1.08 -12.57
CA VAL A 46 7.44 0.05 -12.49
C VAL A 46 8.58 -0.22 -11.50
N LEU A 47 8.29 -0.92 -10.41
CA LEU A 47 9.26 -1.26 -9.38
C LEU A 47 10.07 -2.54 -9.69
N GLY A 48 9.73 -3.25 -10.77
CA GLY A 48 10.42 -4.47 -11.19
C GLY A 48 10.21 -5.66 -10.24
N THR A 49 9.02 -5.81 -9.66
CA THR A 49 8.69 -6.91 -8.74
C THR A 49 7.27 -7.40 -8.96
N ASP A 50 7.01 -8.69 -8.71
CA ASP A 50 5.68 -9.30 -8.66
C ASP A 50 5.32 -9.79 -7.24
N LYS A 51 6.23 -9.66 -6.27
CA LYS A 51 6.03 -10.10 -4.89
C LYS A 51 5.75 -8.92 -3.95
N ALA A 52 4.75 -9.09 -3.08
CA ALA A 52 4.40 -8.09 -2.06
C ALA A 52 5.56 -7.82 -1.09
N VAL A 53 6.30 -8.85 -0.64
CA VAL A 53 7.44 -8.67 0.27
C VAL A 53 8.55 -7.81 -0.35
N LEU A 54 8.85 -8.05 -1.63
CA LEU A 54 9.81 -7.23 -2.36
C LEU A 54 9.28 -5.80 -2.59
N LEU A 55 7.98 -5.64 -2.82
CA LEU A 55 7.33 -4.33 -2.90
C LEU A 55 7.56 -3.52 -1.61
N THR A 56 7.31 -4.12 -0.44
CA THR A 56 7.56 -3.50 0.87
C THR A 56 9.02 -3.07 1.03
N ARG A 57 9.97 -3.94 0.68
CA ARG A 57 11.40 -3.61 0.73
C ARG A 57 11.76 -2.44 -0.18
N LEU A 58 11.22 -2.40 -1.41
CA LEU A 58 11.46 -1.33 -2.36
C LEU A 58 10.79 -0.02 -1.91
N ALA A 59 9.60 -0.09 -1.31
CA ALA A 59 8.91 1.07 -0.75
C ALA A 59 9.73 1.75 0.36
N LEU A 60 10.37 0.97 1.24
CA LEU A 60 11.30 1.48 2.25
C LEU A 60 12.59 2.04 1.64
N LYS A 61 13.19 1.33 0.67
CA LYS A 61 14.41 1.73 -0.03
C LYS A 61 14.24 3.10 -0.71
N TYR A 62 13.12 3.30 -1.39
CA TYR A 62 12.82 4.53 -2.12
C TYR A 62 12.08 5.58 -1.28
N ARG A 63 11.83 5.33 0.01
CA ARG A 63 11.11 6.24 0.91
C ARG A 63 9.72 6.60 0.38
N PHE A 64 8.99 5.63 -0.17
CA PHE A 64 7.53 5.76 -0.37
C PHE A 64 6.77 5.55 0.94
N THR A 65 7.37 4.79 1.85
CA THR A 65 6.94 4.62 3.24
C THR A 65 8.18 4.63 4.14
N SER A 66 7.98 4.63 5.45
CA SER A 66 9.04 4.58 6.45
C SER A 66 8.72 3.53 7.52
N MET A 67 9.71 3.12 8.31
CA MET A 67 9.50 2.20 9.43
C MET A 67 8.57 2.76 10.52
N LYS A 68 8.30 4.07 10.51
CA LYS A 68 7.40 4.75 11.44
C LYS A 68 6.05 5.10 10.80
N ASP A 69 5.86 4.75 9.53
CA ASP A 69 4.60 4.99 8.85
C ASP A 69 3.56 4.01 9.41
N GLN A 70 2.37 4.54 9.68
CA GLN A 70 1.26 3.82 10.26
C GLN A 70 -0.03 4.29 9.60
N LEU A 71 -1.04 3.43 9.60
CA LEU A 71 -2.37 3.84 9.18
C LEU A 71 -2.90 4.93 10.10
N THR A 72 -3.49 5.97 9.53
CA THR A 72 -4.20 6.98 10.29
C THR A 72 -5.46 6.37 10.93
N LYS A 73 -6.00 7.01 11.98
CA LYS A 73 -7.27 6.58 12.60
C LYS A 73 -8.41 6.49 11.58
N ALA A 74 -8.42 7.37 10.57
CA ALA A 74 -9.42 7.35 9.51
C ALA A 74 -9.25 6.14 8.58
N GLU A 75 -8.02 5.82 8.19
CA GLU A 75 -7.69 4.64 7.37
C GLU A 75 -8.03 3.35 8.13
N ILE A 76 -7.66 3.25 9.42
CA ILE A 76 -8.02 2.10 10.27
C ILE A 76 -9.54 1.93 10.28
N ARG A 77 -10.29 3.00 10.56
CA ARG A 77 -11.76 2.94 10.59
C ARG A 77 -12.34 2.50 9.24
N LYS A 78 -11.82 3.00 8.13
CA LYS A 78 -12.30 2.65 6.78
C LYS A 78 -11.95 1.22 6.38
N SER A 79 -10.77 0.74 6.76
CA SER A 79 -10.31 -0.62 6.42
C SER A 79 -11.13 -1.73 7.09
N GLY A 80 -11.84 -1.41 8.19
CA GLY A 80 -12.55 -2.42 8.97
C GLY A 80 -11.63 -3.31 9.82
N ARG A 81 -10.32 -3.00 9.89
CA ARG A 81 -9.35 -3.71 10.73
C ARG A 81 -9.79 -3.68 12.20
N LYS A 82 -9.98 -4.86 12.78
CA LYS A 82 -10.10 -5.04 14.23
C LYS A 82 -8.70 -5.35 14.75
N ASN A 83 -8.19 -4.46 15.61
CA ASN A 83 -6.91 -4.49 16.31
C ASN A 83 -6.11 -5.82 16.15
N ASP A 84 -5.40 -5.96 15.04
CA ASP A 84 -4.66 -7.16 14.60
C ASP A 84 -3.23 -7.21 15.15
N GLY A 85 -2.93 -6.35 16.12
CA GLY A 85 -1.64 -6.29 16.82
C GLY A 85 -0.50 -5.62 16.04
N TRP A 86 -0.76 -5.13 14.82
CA TRP A 86 0.25 -4.47 13.97
C TRP A 86 0.30 -2.94 14.11
N ASN A 87 -0.75 -2.31 14.66
CA ASN A 87 -0.89 -0.85 14.76
C ASN A 87 -1.03 -0.37 16.21
N GLY A 88 -0.16 -0.86 17.10
CA GLY A 88 -0.02 -0.44 18.50
C GLY A 88 1.21 0.42 18.73
#